data_AF-A0A943QL12-F1
#
_entry.id   AF-A0A943QL12-F1
#
_cell.length_a   1.000
_cell.length_b   1.000
_cell.length_c   1.000
_cell.angle_alpha   90.00
_cell.angle_beta   90.00
_cell.angle_gamma   90.00
#
_symmetry.space_group_name_H-M   'P 1'
#
loop_
_entity.id
_entity.type
_entity.pdbx_description
1 polymer ?
#
loop_
_entity_poly.entity_id
_entity_poly.type
_entity_poly.pdbx_seq_one_letter_code
_entity_poly.pdbx_strand_id
1 'polypeptide(L)'
;MWIRTQSKKELVNVFKVEISSIIGDKRNKVLIWGRFAPNSIFSSNRTLLGMYPTMEDAIAEIDEIEKCILNNPNGVYNMKINE
;
A
#
# COMPACT_ATOMS: atom_id res chain seq x y z
N MET A 1 -8.90 6.67 -2.97
CA MET A 1 -9.33 5.34 -3.47
C MET A 1 -9.33 4.38 -2.30
N TRP A 2 -10.30 3.47 -2.26
CA TRP A 2 -10.35 2.46 -1.21
C TRP A 2 -9.38 1.32 -1.51
N ILE A 3 -8.46 1.04 -0.59
CA ILE A 3 -7.54 -0.10 -0.66
C ILE A 3 -7.82 -1.03 0.51
N ARG A 4 -8.05 -2.31 0.22
CA ARG A 4 -8.08 -3.37 1.22
C ARG A 4 -6.68 -3.92 1.41
N THR A 5 -6.17 -3.86 2.65
CA THR A 5 -4.80 -4.26 2.99
C THR A 5 -4.53 -5.73 2.72
N GLN A 6 -3.26 -6.11 2.67
CA GLN A 6 -2.82 -7.48 2.42
C GLN A 6 -3.36 -8.47 3.46
N SER A 7 -3.49 -8.04 4.73
CA SER A 7 -4.11 -8.83 5.79
C SER A 7 -5.63 -9.01 5.65
N LYS A 8 -6.26 -8.28 4.71
CA LYS A 8 -7.71 -8.21 4.45
C LYS A 8 -8.56 -7.70 5.62
N LYS A 9 -7.94 -7.31 6.74
CA LYS A 9 -8.64 -6.82 7.94
C LYS A 9 -9.05 -5.36 7.84
N GLU A 10 -8.34 -4.57 7.03
CA GLU A 10 -8.52 -3.14 6.96
C GLU A 10 -8.89 -2.71 5.54
N LEU A 11 -9.87 -1.81 5.45
CA LEU A 11 -10.25 -1.10 4.24
C LEU A 11 -9.99 0.39 4.49
N VAL A 12 -9.07 0.98 3.75
CA VAL A 12 -8.54 2.32 4.02
C VAL A 12 -8.70 3.20 2.78
N ASN A 13 -9.20 4.42 2.96
CA ASN A 13 -9.29 5.38 1.87
C ASN A 13 -7.97 6.16 1.79
N VAL A 14 -7.17 5.83 0.78
CA VAL A 14 -5.84 6.42 0.59
C VAL A 14 -5.85 7.42 -0.56
N PHE A 15 -5.06 8.49 -0.42
CA PHE A 15 -4.83 9.47 -1.47
C PHE A 15 -3.42 9.36 -2.08
N LYS A 16 -2.49 8.68 -1.40
CA LYS A 16 -1.13 8.46 -1.86
C LYS A 16 -0.64 7.08 -1.43
N VAL A 17 0.13 6.43 -2.31
CA VAL A 17 0.83 5.18 -2.03
C VAL A 17 2.34 5.44 -2.13
N GLU A 18 3.13 4.87 -1.23
CA GLU A 18 4.58 5.08 -1.15
C GLU A 18 5.31 3.77 -0.88
N ILE A 19 6.46 3.58 -1.54
CA ILE A 19 7.37 2.47 -1.27
C ILE A 19 8.45 2.92 -0.27
N SER A 20 8.75 2.08 0.73
CA SER A 20 9.89 2.29 1.63
C SER A 20 10.66 0.99 1.84
N SER A 21 11.99 1.06 1.83
CA SER A 21 12.85 -0.04 2.27
C SER A 21 12.89 -0.14 3.80
N ILE A 22 13.09 -1.35 4.32
CA ILE A 22 13.31 -1.59 5.75
C ILE A 22 14.80 -1.46 6.05
N ILE A 23 15.18 -0.42 6.80
CA ILE A 23 16.57 -0.23 7.21
C ILE A 23 16.98 -1.39 8.13
N GLY A 24 18.06 -2.10 7.76
CA GLY A 24 18.61 -3.21 8.54
C GLY A 24 17.96 -4.58 8.31
N ASP A 25 17.02 -4.71 7.36
CA ASP A 25 16.48 -6.02 7.00
C ASP A 25 17.46 -6.82 6.14
N LYS A 26 17.87 -8.00 6.63
CA LYS A 26 18.76 -8.92 5.89
C LYS A 26 18.13 -9.47 4.61
N ARG A 27 16.80 -9.42 4.52
CA ARG A 27 16.04 -9.92 3.37
C ARG A 27 15.68 -8.83 2.36
N ASN A 28 16.12 -7.58 2.59
CA ASN A 28 15.83 -6.42 1.74
C ASN A 28 14.34 -6.24 1.41
N LYS A 29 13.46 -6.63 2.34
CA LYS A 29 12.02 -6.48 2.13
C LYS A 29 11.65 -5.01 2.00
N VAL A 30 10.56 -4.81 1.28
CA VAL A 30 10.06 -3.50 0.93
C VAL A 30 8.61 -3.39 1.41
N LEU A 31 8.24 -2.23 1.92
CA LEU A 31 6.90 -1.93 2.44
C LEU A 31 6.19 -0.98 1.50
N ILE A 32 4.91 -1.25 1.25
CA ILE A 32 4.00 -0.31 0.60
C ILE A 32 3.13 0.34 1.67
N TRP A 33 3.22 1.66 1.77
CA TRP A 33 2.44 2.48 2.69
C TRP A 33 1.33 3.22 1.95
N GLY A 34 0.16 3.29 2.57
CA GLY A 34 -0.96 4.11 2.13
C GLY A 34 -1.09 5.32 3.05
N ARG A 35 -1.09 6.53 2.47
CA ARG A 35 -1.39 7.76 3.21
C ARG A 35 -2.85 8.13 3.10
N PHE A 36 -3.42 8.54 4.21
CA PHE A 36 -4.78 9.05 4.34
C PHE A 36 -4.76 10.43 4.99
N ALA A 37 -5.80 11.24 4.74
CA ALA A 37 -5.85 12.60 5.27
C ALA A 37 -5.73 12.55 6.80
N PRO A 38 -4.91 13.42 7.43
CA PRO A 38 -4.73 13.40 8.86
C PRO A 38 -6.04 13.78 9.55
N ASN A 39 -6.49 12.95 10.49
CA ASN A 39 -7.63 13.26 11.35
C ASN A 39 -7.20 14.05 12.60
N SER A 40 -5.89 14.19 12.85
CA SER A 40 -5.30 14.95 13.96
C SER A 40 -3.79 15.19 13.76
N ILE A 41 -3.22 16.16 14.46
CA ILE A 41 -1.80 16.60 14.38
C ILE A 41 -0.82 15.52 14.91
N PHE A 42 -1.29 14.62 15.77
CA PHE A 42 -0.47 13.58 16.41
C PHE A 42 -0.68 12.15 15.85
N SER A 43 -1.57 11.97 14.87
CA SER A 43 -1.80 10.66 14.27
C SER A 43 -0.83 10.38 13.12
N SER A 44 -0.24 9.17 13.08
CA SER A 44 0.41 8.67 11.87
C SER A 44 -0.59 8.70 10.71
N ASN A 45 -0.32 9.51 9.70
CA ASN A 45 -1.16 9.67 8.51
C ASN A 45 -0.88 8.58 7.44
N ARG A 46 -0.29 7.46 7.86
CA ARG A 46 0.04 6.33 7.01
C ARG A 46 -0.31 5.01 7.69
N THR A 47 -0.70 4.04 6.87
CA THR A 47 -0.92 2.63 7.24
C THR A 47 -0.16 1.71 6.30
N LEU A 48 0.22 0.53 6.78
CA LEU A 48 0.91 -0.48 5.98
C LEU A 48 -0.12 -1.20 5.09
N LEU A 49 0.04 -1.10 3.78
CA LEU A 49 -0.85 -1.78 2.83
C LEU A 49 -0.38 -3.21 2.53
N GLY A 50 0.93 -3.41 2.41
CA GLY A 50 1.53 -4.71 2.11
C GLY A 50 3.04 -4.71 2.24
N MET A 51 3.62 -5.91 2.30
CA MET A 51 5.06 -6.15 2.37
C MET A 51 5.48 -7.09 1.24
N TYR A 52 6.61 -6.77 0.63
CA TYR A 52 7.10 -7.40 -0.60
C TYR A 52 8.54 -7.88 -0.41
N PRO A 53 8.91 -9.04 -1.01
CA PRO A 53 10.26 -9.57 -0.94
C PRO A 53 11.28 -8.69 -1.66
N THR A 54 10.90 -8.11 -2.81
CA THR A 54 11.78 -7.28 -3.65
C THR A 54 11.17 -5.92 -3.96
N MET A 55 12.01 -4.99 -4.44
CA MET A 55 11.55 -3.69 -4.92
C MET A 55 10.69 -3.84 -6.18
N GLU A 56 11.06 -4.77 -7.05
CA GLU A 56 10.38 -5.08 -8.29
C GLU A 56 8.95 -5.57 -8.04
N ASP A 57 8.76 -6.45 -7.04
CA ASP A 57 7.43 -6.91 -6.65
C ASP A 57 6.57 -5.75 -6.10
N ALA A 58 7.19 -4.83 -5.35
CA ALA A 58 6.49 -3.67 -4.80
C ALA A 58 6.08 -2.68 -5.92
N ILE A 59 6.96 -2.47 -6.91
CA ILE A 59 6.67 -1.63 -8.08
C ILE A 59 5.54 -2.25 -8.91
N ALA A 60 5.61 -3.57 -9.17
CA ALA A 60 4.56 -4.27 -9.90
C ALA A 60 3.19 -4.15 -9.22
N GLU A 61 3.13 -4.16 -7.89
CA GLU A 61 1.87 -3.89 -7.18
C GLU A 61 1.40 -2.45 -7.39
N ILE A 62 2.28 -1.45 -7.35
CA ILE A 62 1.91 -0.06 -7.62
C ILE A 62 1.37 0.11 -9.04
N ASP A 63 1.96 -0.54 -10.03
CA ASP A 63 1.46 -0.50 -11.41
C ASP A 63 0.04 -1.07 -11.51
N GLU A 64 -0.28 -2.12 -10.74
CA GLU A 64 -1.64 -2.69 -10.68
C GLU A 64 -2.62 -1.75 -9.95
N ILE A 65 -2.17 -1.07 -8.89
CA ILE A 65 -2.95 -0.01 -8.22
C ILE A 65 -3.24 1.12 -9.22
N GLU A 66 -2.26 1.56 -10.01
CA GLU A 66 -2.43 2.59 -11.02
C GLU A 66 -3.44 2.16 -12.10
N LYS A 67 -3.31 0.95 -12.64
CA LYS A 67 -4.30 0.38 -13.57
C LYS A 67 -5.71 0.37 -12.97
N CYS A 68 -5.83 0.05 -11.68
CA CYS A 68 -7.13 0.07 -11.00
C CYS A 68 -7.70 1.49 -10.89
N ILE A 69 -6.87 2.50 -10.58
CA ILE A 69 -7.29 3.91 -10.54
C ILE A 69 -7.84 4.35 -11.90
N LEU A 70 -7.08 4.05 -12.97
CA LEU A 70 -7.44 4.48 -14.33
C LEU A 70 -8.73 3.83 -14.83
N ASN A 71 -8.95 2.56 -14.50
CA ASN A 71 -10.08 1.77 -15.03
C ASN A 71 -11.29 1.69 -14.08
N ASN A 72 -11.13 2.01 -12.80
CA ASN A 72 -12.18 1.90 -11.79
C ASN A 72 -12.06 2.99 -10.71
N PRO A 73 -12.41 4.25 -11.03
CA PRO A 73 -12.18 5.41 -10.16
C PRO A 73 -12.94 5.36 -8.82
N ASN A 74 -14.04 4.61 -8.73
CA ASN A 74 -14.82 4.41 -7.50
C ASN A 74 -14.58 3.02 -6.86
N GLY A 75 -13.65 2.25 -7.42
CA GLY A 75 -13.41 0.86 -7.05
C GLY A 75 -12.65 0.68 -5.74
N VAL A 76 -12.78 -0.53 -5.18
CA VAL A 76 -11.92 -1.02 -4.11
C VAL A 76 -10.78 -1.82 -4.72
N TYR A 77 -9.55 -1.39 -4.54
CA TYR A 77 -8.37 -2.19 -4.88
C TYR A 77 -8.07 -3.18 -3.74
N ASN A 78 -7.79 -4.43 -4.10
CA ASN A 78 -7.47 -5.48 -3.13
C ASN A 78 -5.99 -5.85 -3.28
N MET A 79 -5.17 -5.54 -2.27
CA MET A 79 -3.74 -5.90 -2.27
C MET A 79 -3.54 -7.40 -2.47
N LYS A 80 -2.57 -7.81 -3.28
CA LYS A 80 -2.25 -9.24 -3.46
C LYS A 80 -1.70 -9.84 -2.17
N ILE A 81 -2.12 -11.08 -1.86
CA ILE A 81 -1.56 -11.84 -0.74
C ILE A 81 -0.24 -12.43 -1.23
N ASN A 82 0.87 -12.10 -0.56
CA ASN A 82 2.14 -12.77 -0.78
C ASN A 82 2.24 -13.87 0.28
N GLU A 83 2.15 -15.13 -0.15
CA GLU A 83 2.48 -16.31 0.66
C GLU A 83 4.00 -16.53 0.74
#